data_AF-A0AA90ZH21-F1
#
_entry.id   AF-A0AA90ZH21-F1
#
_cell.length_a   1.000
_cell.length_b   1.000
_cell.length_c   1.000
_cell.angle_alpha   90.00
_cell.angle_beta   90.00
_cell.angle_gamma   90.00
#
_symmetry.space_group_name_H-M   'P 1'
#
loop_
_entity.id
_entity.type
_entity.pdbx_description
1 polymer ?
#
loop_
_entity_poly.entity_id
_entity_poly.type
_entity_poly.pdbx_seq_one_letter_code
_entity_poly.pdbx_strand_id
1 'polypeptide(L)'
;MILETLRLFFLFVVAVSILPLSILAARNYARSKRAIVEGMARLDEETLDRLGWEAREYIGTFDLFAPFRMGWAAWGLAVQKQSAVLQRILLQGLPDSVVLPDEIRRSLRRYRCFFWLFFAPVAVLVLFFAFIRLSHVLADFSGLPVSLCFILLGAGSGVWIFTPLEKFQKWPEIEDPS
;
A
#
# COMPACT_ATOMS: atom_id res chain seq x y z
N MET A 1 30.73 23.08 -11.33
CA MET A 1 30.50 22.64 -12.72
C MET A 1 30.08 21.16 -12.86
N ILE A 2 30.97 20.15 -12.78
CA ILE A 2 30.59 18.73 -13.03
C ILE A 2 29.45 18.24 -12.10
N LEU A 3 29.54 18.54 -10.80
CA LEU A 3 28.52 18.16 -9.82
C LEU A 3 27.17 18.87 -10.05
N GLU A 4 27.20 20.12 -10.51
CA GLU A 4 25.99 20.89 -10.81
C GLU A 4 25.32 20.40 -12.09
N THR A 5 26.10 20.11 -13.13
CA THR A 5 25.61 19.50 -14.37
C THR A 5 24.99 18.13 -14.10
N LEU A 6 25.60 17.31 -13.25
CA LEU A 6 25.04 16.03 -12.81
C LEU A 6 23.74 16.20 -12.02
N ARG A 7 23.66 17.18 -11.11
CA ARG A 7 22.43 17.49 -10.37
C ARG A 7 21.30 17.94 -11.29
N LEU A 8 21.59 18.81 -12.26
CA LEU A 8 20.62 19.30 -13.24
C LEU A 8 20.14 18.17 -14.16
N PHE A 9 21.06 17.30 -14.61
CA PHE A 9 20.72 16.12 -15.39
C PHE A 9 19.84 15.16 -14.59
N PHE A 10 20.17 14.91 -13.31
CA PHE A 10 19.35 14.08 -12.43
C PHE A 10 17.95 14.68 -12.23
N LEU A 11 17.85 15.98 -11.95
CA LEU A 11 16.58 16.71 -11.86
C LEU A 11 15.76 16.59 -13.15
N PHE A 12 16.41 16.71 -14.31
CA PHE A 12 15.75 16.55 -15.61
C PHE A 12 15.21 15.13 -15.80
N VAL A 13 16.00 14.09 -15.53
CA VAL A 13 15.56 12.68 -15.62
C VAL A 13 14.41 12.41 -14.65
N VAL A 14 14.50 12.92 -13.41
CA VAL A 14 13.42 12.79 -12.42
C VAL A 14 12.15 13.46 -12.91
N ALA A 15 12.24 14.69 -13.40
CA ALA A 15 11.08 15.48 -13.81
C ALA A 15 10.41 14.96 -15.10
N VAL A 16 11.21 14.51 -16.09
CA VAL A 16 10.72 14.13 -17.42
C VAL A 16 10.36 12.65 -17.50
N SER A 17 11.00 11.78 -16.72
CA SER A 17 10.79 10.34 -16.80
C SER A 17 10.13 9.78 -15.55
N ILE A 18 10.74 9.98 -14.37
CA ILE A 18 10.29 9.32 -13.14
C ILE A 18 8.94 9.88 -12.69
N LEU A 19 8.78 11.20 -12.67
CA LEU A 19 7.56 11.84 -12.19
C LEU A 19 6.32 11.49 -13.05
N PRO A 20 6.36 11.55 -14.40
CA PRO A 20 5.22 11.15 -15.22
C PRO A 20 4.88 9.66 -15.10
N LEU A 21 5.91 8.79 -15.05
CA LEU A 21 5.71 7.35 -14.81
C LEU A 21 5.05 7.10 -13.45
N SER A 22 5.46 7.85 -12.42
CA SER A 22 4.89 7.77 -11.07
C SER A 22 3.41 8.16 -11.06
N ILE A 23 3.06 9.25 -11.74
CA ILE A 23 1.68 9.71 -11.88
C ILE A 23 0.84 8.67 -12.63
N LEU A 24 1.38 8.11 -13.71
CA LEU A 24 0.68 7.08 -14.50
C LEU A 24 0.46 5.79 -13.68
N ALA A 25 1.48 5.32 -12.96
CA ALA A 25 1.41 4.18 -12.07
C ALA A 25 0.37 4.41 -10.96
N ALA A 26 0.38 5.59 -10.35
CA ALA A 26 -0.58 5.96 -9.31
C ALA A 26 -2.02 6.04 -9.82
N ARG A 27 -2.22 6.60 -11.02
CA ARG A 27 -3.54 6.64 -11.67
C ARG A 27 -4.06 5.24 -12.00
N ASN A 28 -3.21 4.37 -12.53
CA ASN A 28 -3.58 3.00 -12.86
C ASN A 28 -3.83 2.15 -11.61
N TYR A 29 -3.07 2.36 -10.54
CA TYR A 29 -3.30 1.75 -9.24
C TYR A 29 -4.66 2.17 -8.66
N ALA A 30 -4.98 3.47 -8.67
CA ALA A 30 -6.27 3.98 -8.20
C ALA A 30 -7.45 3.45 -9.03
N ARG A 31 -7.31 3.41 -10.37
CA ARG A 31 -8.33 2.79 -11.25
C ARG A 31 -8.53 1.32 -10.96
N SER A 32 -7.45 0.58 -10.75
CA SER A 32 -7.52 -0.85 -10.44
C SER A 32 -8.16 -1.08 -9.07
N LYS A 33 -7.81 -0.28 -8.05
CA LYS A 33 -8.47 -0.30 -6.74
C LYS A 33 -9.98 -0.06 -6.85
N ARG A 34 -10.39 0.93 -7.66
CA ARG A 34 -11.80 1.23 -7.90
C ARG A 34 -12.53 0.05 -8.54
N ALA A 35 -11.97 -0.54 -9.58
CA ALA A 35 -12.55 -1.72 -10.25
C ALA A 35 -12.66 -2.93 -9.30
N ILE A 36 -11.70 -3.10 -8.38
CA ILE A 36 -11.79 -4.13 -7.33
C ILE A 36 -12.98 -3.85 -6.42
N VAL A 37 -13.10 -2.63 -5.90
CA VAL A 37 -14.19 -2.25 -4.98
C VAL A 37 -15.55 -2.38 -5.65
N GLU A 38 -15.70 -1.90 -6.89
CA GLU A 38 -16.92 -2.06 -7.68
C GLU A 38 -17.22 -3.53 -7.98
N GLY A 39 -16.20 -4.38 -8.09
CA GLY A 39 -16.35 -5.82 -8.22
C GLY A 39 -16.81 -6.50 -6.94
N MET A 40 -16.23 -6.12 -5.79
CA MET A 40 -16.64 -6.62 -4.47
C MET A 40 -18.10 -6.26 -4.19
N ALA A 41 -18.55 -5.07 -4.56
CA ALA A 41 -19.94 -4.65 -4.38
C ALA A 41 -20.98 -5.50 -5.15
N ARG A 42 -20.56 -6.40 -6.06
CA ARG A 42 -21.44 -7.31 -6.81
C ARG A 42 -21.53 -8.71 -6.19
N LEU A 43 -20.72 -9.00 -5.19
CA LEU A 43 -20.76 -10.29 -4.49
C LEU A 43 -21.98 -10.33 -3.55
N ASP A 44 -22.43 -11.54 -3.26
CA ASP A 44 -23.45 -11.81 -2.25
C ASP A 44 -22.97 -11.41 -0.85
N GLU A 45 -23.93 -11.09 0.03
CA GLU A 45 -23.67 -10.60 1.38
C GLU A 45 -22.89 -11.62 2.22
N GLU A 46 -23.15 -12.92 2.02
CA GLU A 46 -22.43 -13.99 2.72
C GLU A 46 -20.95 -14.06 2.32
N THR A 47 -20.64 -13.97 1.02
CA THR A 47 -19.25 -13.92 0.54
C THR A 47 -18.55 -12.64 1.00
N LEU A 48 -19.25 -11.50 1.07
CA LEU A 48 -18.68 -10.25 1.57
C LEU A 48 -18.34 -10.32 3.06
N ASP A 49 -19.24 -10.87 3.88
CA ASP A 49 -19.02 -11.07 5.31
C ASP A 49 -17.84 -12.01 5.57
N ARG A 50 -17.74 -13.12 4.81
CA ARG A 50 -16.59 -14.05 4.88
C ARG A 50 -15.27 -13.38 4.52
N LEU A 51 -15.27 -12.46 3.55
CA LEU A 51 -14.08 -11.69 3.16
C LEU A 51 -13.76 -10.55 4.14
N GLY A 52 -14.61 -10.29 5.13
CA GLY A 52 -14.52 -9.15 6.05
C GLY A 52 -14.71 -7.81 5.32
N TRP A 53 -15.45 -7.81 4.20
CA TRP A 53 -15.70 -6.63 3.39
C TRP A 53 -16.94 -5.90 3.90
N GLU A 54 -16.72 -4.97 4.83
CA GLU A 54 -17.80 -4.11 5.34
C GLU A 54 -17.92 -2.77 4.60
N ALA A 55 -17.00 -2.49 3.67
CA ALA A 55 -16.92 -1.19 2.99
C ALA A 55 -18.02 -1.06 1.92
N ARG A 56 -19.14 -0.42 2.28
CA ARG A 56 -20.25 -0.11 1.35
C ARG A 56 -19.95 1.06 0.40
N GLU A 57 -19.03 1.96 0.78
CA GLU A 57 -18.67 3.14 -0.03
C GLU A 57 -17.21 3.07 -0.47
N TYR A 58 -16.95 3.41 -1.74
CA TYR A 58 -15.59 3.50 -2.26
C TYR A 58 -14.90 4.76 -1.72
N ILE A 59 -13.85 4.59 -0.90
CA ILE A 59 -12.98 5.69 -0.52
C ILE A 59 -11.79 5.73 -1.49
N GLY A 60 -11.77 6.77 -2.32
CA GLY A 60 -10.73 7.01 -3.29
C GLY A 60 -9.36 7.21 -2.63
N THR A 61 -8.30 6.69 -3.26
CA THR A 61 -6.92 6.89 -2.78
C THR A 61 -6.53 8.38 -2.71
N PHE A 62 -7.19 9.23 -3.49
CA PHE A 62 -6.96 10.68 -3.56
C PHE A 62 -8.18 11.50 -3.13
N ASP A 63 -9.14 10.88 -2.44
CA ASP A 63 -10.34 11.60 -1.99
C ASP A 63 -10.03 12.39 -0.71
N LEU A 64 -9.48 13.59 -0.90
CA LEU A 64 -9.11 14.51 0.18
C LEU A 64 -10.33 15.12 0.89
N PHE A 65 -11.52 15.05 0.28
CA PHE A 65 -12.74 15.61 0.85
C PHE A 65 -13.54 14.58 1.67
N ALA A 66 -13.23 13.29 1.56
CA ALA A 66 -13.90 12.24 2.33
C ALA A 66 -13.96 12.54 3.85
N PRO A 67 -12.88 12.94 4.55
CA PRO A 67 -12.96 13.25 5.98
C PRO A 67 -13.98 14.34 6.34
N PHE A 68 -14.21 15.31 5.44
CA PHE A 68 -15.16 16.41 5.67
C PHE A 68 -16.62 16.00 5.44
N ARG A 69 -16.88 15.01 4.58
CA ARG A 69 -18.26 14.53 4.30
C ARG A 69 -18.78 13.57 5.38
N MET A 70 -17.90 12.70 5.88
CA MET A 70 -18.25 11.57 6.76
C MET A 70 -17.70 11.72 8.18
N GLY A 71 -16.83 12.70 8.43
CA GLY A 71 -16.16 12.92 9.71
C GLY A 71 -14.86 12.10 9.83
N TRP A 72 -13.85 12.67 10.50
CA TRP A 72 -12.50 12.08 10.61
C TRP A 72 -12.49 10.67 11.19
N ALA A 73 -13.26 10.41 12.24
CA ALA A 73 -13.31 9.11 12.89
C ALA A 73 -13.94 8.03 11.99
N ALA A 74 -15.08 8.34 11.37
CA ALA A 74 -15.76 7.41 10.48
C ALA A 74 -14.96 7.15 9.19
N TRP A 75 -14.36 8.20 8.62
CA TRP A 75 -13.43 8.08 7.49
C TRP A 75 -12.25 7.18 7.83
N GLY A 76 -11.59 7.42 8.97
CA GLY A 76 -10.44 6.61 9.40
C GLY A 76 -10.81 5.13 9.55
N LEU A 77 -11.97 4.85 10.16
CA LEU A 77 -12.46 3.49 10.36
C LEU A 77 -12.83 2.80 9.03
N ALA A 78 -13.49 3.52 8.12
CA ALA A 78 -13.83 3.01 6.80
C ALA A 78 -12.59 2.74 5.93
N VAL A 79 -11.60 3.65 5.96
CA VAL A 79 -10.30 3.46 5.30
C VAL A 79 -9.58 2.26 5.89
N GLN A 80 -9.56 2.12 7.21
CA GLN A 80 -8.91 0.99 7.88
C GLN A 80 -9.52 -0.35 7.42
N LYS A 81 -10.85 -0.48 7.45
CA LYS A 81 -11.56 -1.69 7.01
C LYS A 81 -11.29 -2.01 5.54
N GLN A 82 -11.44 -1.03 4.66
CA GLN A 82 -11.18 -1.21 3.23
C GLN A 82 -9.71 -1.58 2.97
N SER A 83 -8.78 -0.95 3.68
CA SER A 83 -7.35 -1.19 3.52
C SER A 83 -6.93 -2.59 3.98
N ALA A 84 -7.54 -3.12 5.05
CA ALA A 84 -7.24 -4.46 5.54
C ALA A 84 -7.54 -5.54 4.50
N VAL A 85 -8.73 -5.49 3.88
CA VAL A 85 -9.10 -6.47 2.84
C VAL A 85 -8.26 -6.29 1.59
N LEU A 86 -8.02 -5.04 1.14
CA LEU A 86 -7.15 -4.77 0.00
C LEU A 86 -5.71 -5.23 0.22
N GLN A 87 -5.18 -5.12 1.44
CA GLN A 87 -3.86 -5.64 1.81
C GLN A 87 -3.82 -7.17 1.74
N ARG A 88 -4.86 -7.87 2.21
CA ARG A 88 -4.98 -9.33 2.07
C ARG A 88 -5.01 -9.75 0.61
N ILE A 89 -5.84 -9.08 -0.21
CA ILE A 89 -5.88 -9.29 -1.67
C ILE A 89 -4.51 -9.06 -2.31
N LEU A 90 -3.75 -8.09 -1.82
CA LEU A 90 -2.45 -7.75 -2.36
C LEU A 90 -1.42 -8.87 -2.13
N LEU A 91 -1.40 -9.40 -0.91
CA LEU A 91 -0.45 -10.39 -0.43
C LEU A 91 -0.82 -11.80 -0.87
N GLN A 92 -2.07 -12.20 -0.61
CA GLN A 92 -2.55 -13.57 -0.79
C GLN A 92 -3.33 -13.75 -2.10
N GLY A 93 -3.83 -12.69 -2.72
CA GLY A 93 -4.82 -12.78 -3.79
C GLY A 93 -6.24 -12.93 -3.23
N LEU A 94 -7.23 -13.07 -4.12
CA LEU A 94 -8.58 -13.50 -3.71
C LEU A 94 -8.64 -15.02 -3.64
N PRO A 95 -9.48 -15.59 -2.77
CA PRO A 95 -9.73 -17.03 -2.75
C PRO A 95 -10.39 -17.50 -4.05
N ASP A 96 -10.12 -18.75 -4.43
CA ASP A 96 -10.60 -19.32 -5.70
C ASP A 96 -12.13 -19.49 -5.77
N SER A 97 -12.79 -19.63 -4.62
CA SER A 97 -14.24 -19.68 -4.48
C SER A 97 -14.94 -18.38 -4.89
N VAL A 98 -14.21 -17.25 -4.99
CA VAL A 98 -14.79 -15.97 -5.39
C VAL A 98 -14.86 -15.87 -6.92
N VAL A 99 -16.08 -16.01 -7.44
CA VAL A 99 -16.37 -15.88 -8.87
C VAL A 99 -16.57 -14.41 -9.22
N LEU A 100 -15.55 -13.81 -9.84
CA LEU A 100 -15.59 -12.44 -10.35
C LEU A 100 -15.41 -12.43 -11.88
N PRO A 101 -16.03 -11.46 -12.58
CA PRO A 101 -15.77 -11.21 -13.99
C PRO A 101 -14.27 -11.08 -14.30
N ASP A 102 -13.87 -11.57 -15.47
CA ASP A 102 -12.46 -11.58 -15.90
C ASP A 102 -11.80 -10.20 -15.91
N GLU A 103 -12.58 -9.15 -16.17
CA GLU A 103 -12.12 -7.75 -16.13
C GLU A 103 -11.64 -7.34 -14.73
N ILE A 104 -12.34 -7.78 -13.68
CA ILE A 104 -11.99 -7.50 -12.29
C ILE A 104 -10.76 -8.35 -11.89
N ARG A 105 -10.70 -9.62 -12.31
CA ARG A 105 -9.51 -10.48 -12.15
C ARG A 105 -8.25 -9.91 -12.81
N ARG A 106 -8.39 -9.28 -13.99
CA ARG A 106 -7.29 -8.55 -14.63
C ARG A 106 -6.90 -7.29 -13.84
N SER A 107 -7.88 -6.57 -13.30
CA SER A 107 -7.65 -5.38 -12.46
C SER A 107 -6.95 -5.73 -11.15
N LEU A 108 -7.28 -6.85 -10.52
CA LEU A 108 -6.59 -7.42 -9.35
C LEU A 108 -5.11 -7.71 -9.63
N ARG A 109 -4.83 -8.37 -10.76
CA ARG A 109 -3.45 -8.63 -11.20
C ARG A 109 -2.68 -7.34 -11.45
N ARG A 110 -3.29 -6.36 -12.12
CA ARG A 110 -2.68 -5.03 -12.34
C ARG A 110 -2.43 -4.29 -11.02
N TYR A 111 -3.40 -4.31 -10.10
CA TYR A 111 -3.27 -3.71 -8.77
C TYR A 111 -2.07 -4.26 -8.00
N ARG A 112 -1.93 -5.59 -7.94
CA ARG A 112 -0.78 -6.27 -7.33
C ARG A 112 0.53 -5.91 -8.04
N CYS A 113 0.54 -5.94 -9.37
CA CYS A 113 1.71 -5.62 -10.19
C CYS A 113 2.20 -4.19 -9.95
N PHE A 114 1.32 -3.19 -10.00
CA PHE A 114 1.68 -1.79 -9.72
C PHE A 114 2.16 -1.58 -8.29
N PHE A 115 1.58 -2.29 -7.32
CA PHE A 115 2.08 -2.20 -5.95
C PHE A 115 3.51 -2.73 -5.84
N TRP A 116 3.76 -3.95 -6.32
CA TRP A 116 5.07 -4.60 -6.16
C TRP A 116 6.16 -4.02 -7.04
N LEU A 117 5.84 -3.57 -8.26
CA LEU A 117 6.84 -3.00 -9.17
C LEU A 117 7.13 -1.51 -8.90
N PHE A 118 6.19 -0.79 -8.28
CA PHE A 118 6.31 0.65 -8.14
C PHE A 118 6.20 1.12 -6.69
N PHE A 119 5.07 0.89 -6.02
CA PHE A 119 4.84 1.44 -4.69
C PHE A 119 5.74 0.84 -3.61
N ALA A 120 5.92 -0.49 -3.59
CA ALA A 120 6.76 -1.15 -2.60
C ALA A 120 8.24 -0.73 -2.72
N PRO A 121 8.87 -0.72 -3.91
CA PRO A 121 10.23 -0.21 -4.08
C PRO A 121 10.37 1.26 -3.67
N VAL A 122 9.42 2.12 -4.06
CA VAL A 122 9.44 3.54 -3.67
C VAL A 122 9.33 3.69 -2.15
N ALA A 123 8.43 2.95 -1.51
CA ALA A 123 8.29 2.97 -0.06
C ALA A 123 9.58 2.51 0.64
N VAL A 124 10.22 1.44 0.15
CA VAL A 124 11.51 0.96 0.66
C VAL A 124 12.59 2.03 0.52
N LEU A 125 12.68 2.69 -0.64
CA LEU A 125 13.66 3.77 -0.87
C LEU A 125 13.43 4.95 0.09
N VAL A 126 12.18 5.42 0.20
CA VAL A 126 11.83 6.53 1.09
C VAL A 126 12.14 6.18 2.55
N LEU A 127 11.76 4.98 2.99
CA LEU A 127 12.06 4.50 4.34
C LEU A 127 13.57 4.38 4.55
N PHE A 128 14.32 3.82 3.60
CA PHE A 128 15.77 3.71 3.70
C PHE A 128 16.46 5.07 3.86
N PHE A 129 16.09 6.07 3.04
CA PHE A 129 16.62 7.42 3.18
C PHE A 129 16.22 8.08 4.51
N ALA A 130 14.97 7.89 4.94
CA ALA A 130 14.50 8.37 6.24
C ALA A 130 15.30 7.73 7.39
N PHE A 131 15.59 6.44 7.31
CA PHE A 131 16.40 5.71 8.30
C PHE A 131 17.83 6.21 8.34
N ILE A 132 18.46 6.47 7.19
CA ILE A 132 19.80 7.08 7.14
C ILE A 132 19.78 8.43 7.87
N ARG A 133 18.85 9.31 7.51
CA ARG A 133 18.72 10.63 8.14
C ARG A 133 18.49 10.53 9.64
N LEU A 134 17.57 9.66 10.05
CA LEU A 134 17.24 9.47 11.46
C LEU A 134 18.43 8.89 12.23
N SER A 135 19.21 8.00 11.63
CA SER A 135 20.43 7.42 12.22
C SER A 135 21.50 8.47 12.44
N HIS A 136 21.68 9.40 11.51
CA HIS A 136 22.58 10.54 11.69
C HIS A 136 22.13 11.42 12.85
N VAL A 137 20.84 11.78 12.90
CA VAL A 137 20.29 12.56 14.01
C VAL A 137 20.48 11.82 15.35
N LEU A 138 20.20 10.53 15.40
CA LEU A 138 20.39 9.72 16.61
C LEU A 138 21.86 9.66 17.04
N ALA A 139 22.79 9.54 16.09
CA ALA A 139 24.22 9.53 16.36
C ALA A 139 24.69 10.87 16.97
N ASP A 140 24.21 11.98 16.43
CA ASP A 140 24.52 13.33 16.94
C ASP A 140 24.00 13.51 18.38
N PHE A 141 22.84 12.95 18.72
CA PHE A 141 22.27 13.03 20.08
C PHE A 141 22.90 12.05 21.08
N SER A 142 23.23 10.83 20.64
CA SER A 142 23.66 9.74 21.53
C SER A 142 25.17 9.57 21.64
N GLY A 143 25.93 10.18 20.73
CA GLY A 143 27.38 9.95 20.59
C GLY A 143 27.74 8.56 20.05
N LEU A 144 26.76 7.74 19.68
CA LEU A 144 26.99 6.41 19.13
C LEU A 144 27.36 6.46 17.63
N PRO A 145 28.08 5.46 17.11
CA PRO A 145 28.34 5.35 15.67
C PRO A 145 27.04 5.30 14.86
N VAL A 146 27.00 6.01 13.72
CA VAL A 146 25.85 6.04 12.80
C VAL A 146 25.43 4.64 12.37
N SER A 147 26.40 3.75 12.12
CA SER A 147 26.14 2.35 11.75
C SER A 147 25.37 1.60 12.84
N LEU A 148 25.69 1.85 14.11
CA LEU A 148 25.04 1.22 15.25
C LEU A 148 23.63 1.77 15.45
N CYS A 149 23.45 3.09 15.30
CA CYS A 149 22.11 3.72 15.30
C CYS A 149 21.22 3.17 14.18
N PHE A 150 21.78 2.98 12.99
CA PHE A 150 21.07 2.42 11.84
C PHE A 150 20.65 0.98 12.08
N ILE A 151 21.54 0.13 12.62
CA ILE A 151 21.22 -1.26 12.98
C ILE A 151 20.12 -1.31 14.05
N LEU A 152 20.20 -0.47 15.09
CA LEU A 152 19.20 -0.43 16.16
C LEU A 152 17.83 0.00 15.65
N LEU A 153 17.76 1.03 14.80
CA LEU A 153 16.52 1.45 14.15
C LEU A 153 15.96 0.34 13.23
N GLY A 154 16.84 -0.32 12.47
CA GLY A 154 16.49 -1.47 11.64
C GLY A 154 15.92 -2.64 12.46
N ALA A 155 16.57 -3.00 13.58
CA ALA A 155 16.12 -4.06 14.47
C ALA A 155 14.79 -3.71 15.13
N GLY A 156 14.65 -2.48 15.67
CA GLY A 156 13.41 -2.04 16.31
C GLY A 156 12.22 -2.00 15.35
N SER A 157 12.41 -1.50 14.13
CA SER A 157 11.37 -1.50 13.10
C SER A 157 11.09 -2.89 12.53
N GLY A 158 12.10 -3.74 12.40
CA GLY A 158 11.94 -5.14 11.99
C GLY A 158 11.01 -5.90 12.94
N VAL A 159 11.15 -5.71 14.25
CA VAL A 159 10.21 -6.28 15.22
C VAL A 159 8.79 -5.78 14.93
N TRP A 160 8.56 -4.48 14.73
CA TRP A 160 7.21 -3.97 14.43
C TRP A 160 6.62 -4.44 13.09
N ILE A 161 7.45 -4.67 12.08
CA ILE A 161 7.02 -5.12 10.75
C ILE A 161 6.75 -6.64 10.72
N PHE A 162 7.55 -7.43 11.45
CA PHE A 162 7.49 -8.89 11.45
C PHE A 162 6.79 -9.51 12.67
N THR A 163 6.43 -8.73 13.69
CA THR A 163 5.49 -9.20 14.71
C THR A 163 4.17 -9.49 14.00
N PRO A 164 3.61 -10.71 14.12
CA PRO A 164 2.36 -11.06 13.47
C PRO A 164 1.25 -10.23 14.11
N LEU A 165 1.02 -9.03 13.56
CA LEU A 165 -0.26 -8.39 13.67
C LEU A 165 -1.26 -9.41 13.12
N GLU A 166 -2.26 -9.78 13.92
CA GLU A 166 -3.39 -10.67 13.59
C GLU A 166 -4.02 -10.40 12.20
N LYS A 167 -3.69 -9.25 11.60
CA LYS A 167 -3.99 -8.79 10.25
C LYS A 167 -3.54 -9.72 9.10
N PHE A 168 -2.56 -10.61 9.30
CA PHE A 168 -2.08 -11.54 8.25
C PHE A 168 -2.60 -12.99 8.37
N GLN A 169 -3.68 -13.23 9.10
CA GLN A 169 -4.39 -14.51 9.01
C GLN A 169 -4.68 -14.85 7.54
N LYS A 170 -4.49 -16.12 7.16
CA LYS A 170 -4.96 -16.64 5.88
C LYS A 170 -6.45 -16.33 5.73
N TRP A 171 -6.95 -16.26 4.50
CA TRP A 171 -8.40 -16.23 4.29
C TRP A 171 -9.07 -17.30 5.17
N PRO A 172 -10.15 -16.97 5.89
CA PRO A 172 -10.93 -18.01 6.57
C PRO A 172 -11.29 -19.07 5.52
N GLU A 173 -11.15 -20.35 5.87
CA GLU A 173 -11.44 -21.44 4.94
C GLU A 173 -12.88 -21.28 4.44
N ILE A 174 -13.02 -21.08 3.13
CA ILE A 174 -14.33 -20.98 2.48
C ILE A 174 -14.71 -22.42 2.18
N GLU A 175 -15.53 -23.02 3.05
CA GLU A 175 -16.17 -24.29 2.75
C GLU A 175 -17.07 -24.09 1.52
N ASP A 176 -16.82 -24.89 0.48
CA ASP A 176 -17.74 -25.02 -0.65
C ASP A 176 -19.06 -25.56 -0.12
N PRO A 177 -20.22 -24.91 -0.41
CA PRO A 177 -21.50 -25.51 -0.13
C PRO A 177 -21.65 -26.75 -1.03
N SER A 178 -21.52 -27.93 -0.42
CA SER A 178 -21.81 -29.24 -1.01
C SER A 178 -23.28 -29.39 -1.39
#